data_AF-A0A1Q6XPM6-F1
#
_entry.id   AF-A0A1Q6XPM6-F1
#
_cell.length_a   1.000
_cell.length_b   1.000
_cell.length_c   1.000
_cell.angle_alpha   90.00
_cell.angle_beta   90.00
_cell.angle_gamma   90.00
#
_symmetry.space_group_name_H-M   'P 1'
#
loop_
_entity.id
_entity.type
_entity.pdbx_description
1 polymer ?
#
loop_
_entity_poly.entity_id
_entity_poly.type
_entity_poly.pdbx_seq_one_letter_code
_entity_poly.pdbx_strand_id
1 'polypeptide(L)'
;MLIEQLKPNAIVRGPIFPEPVQVLVAIPMGTSIKLVGKGLSTNQVHELILNEEQLAQLDSSPEKEPFDGDPLRFRRAGSGCNLRSD
;
A
#
# COMPACT_ATOMS: atom_id res chain seq x y z
N MET A 1 -2.13 2.53 6.12
CA MET A 1 -2.23 1.42 5.15
C MET A 1 -0.84 0.88 4.81
N LEU A 2 -0.66 -0.43 4.59
CA LEU A 2 0.63 -1.00 4.15
C LEU A 2 0.74 -0.98 2.62
N ILE A 3 1.95 -0.75 2.11
CA ILE A 3 2.28 -0.73 0.68
C ILE A 3 1.86 -2.03 -0.02
N GLU A 4 1.92 -3.15 0.70
CA GLU A 4 1.59 -4.48 0.22
C GLU A 4 0.07 -4.72 0.11
N GLN A 5 -0.75 -3.88 0.73
CA GLN A 5 -2.22 -3.96 0.67
C GLN A 5 -2.80 -3.18 -0.53
N LEU A 6 -1.96 -2.42 -1.24
CA LEU A 6 -2.33 -1.65 -2.43
C LEU A 6 -2.51 -2.59 -3.62
N LYS A 7 -3.73 -3.11 -3.75
CA LYS A 7 -4.11 -3.98 -4.87
C LYS A 7 -4.55 -3.16 -6.08
N PRO A 8 -4.21 -3.58 -7.30
CA PRO A 8 -4.82 -3.02 -8.50
C PRO A 8 -6.34 -3.22 -8.45
N ASN A 9 -7.08 -2.21 -8.87
CA ASN A 9 -8.53 -2.03 -8.77
C ASN A 9 -9.08 -1.68 -7.38
N ALA A 10 -8.25 -1.52 -6.35
CA ALA A 10 -8.72 -0.98 -5.08
C ALA A 10 -9.11 0.50 -5.24
N ILE A 11 -10.16 0.94 -4.54
CA ILE A 11 -10.53 2.35 -4.48
C ILE A 11 -9.85 2.94 -3.23
N VAL A 12 -8.97 3.91 -3.46
CA VAL A 12 -8.28 4.63 -2.39
C VAL A 12 -8.93 5.98 -2.20
N ARG A 13 -9.15 6.33 -0.93
CA ARG A 13 -9.75 7.58 -0.49
C ARG A 13 -8.86 8.19 0.58
N GLY A 14 -8.79 9.51 0.62
CA GLY A 14 -8.11 10.20 1.69
C GLY A 14 -7.99 11.69 1.45
N PRO A 15 -7.50 12.45 2.44
CA PRO A 15 -7.41 13.91 2.37
C PRO A 15 -6.43 14.40 1.30
N ILE A 16 -5.57 13.52 0.79
CA ILE A 16 -4.60 13.78 -0.28
C ILE A 16 -5.29 13.90 -1.64
N PHE A 17 -6.46 13.27 -1.80
CA PHE A 17 -7.20 13.25 -3.04
C PHE A 17 -8.53 13.99 -2.87
N PRO A 18 -8.83 14.98 -3.72
CA PRO A 18 -10.16 15.61 -3.72
C PRO A 18 -11.26 14.67 -4.25
N GLU A 19 -10.90 13.57 -4.91
CA GLU A 19 -11.81 12.57 -5.47
C GLU A 19 -11.30 11.13 -5.20
N PRO A 20 -12.20 10.13 -5.13
CA PRO A 20 -11.79 8.73 -5.01
C PRO A 20 -11.08 8.26 -6.30
N VAL A 21 -9.92 7.62 -6.13
CA VAL A 21 -9.09 7.11 -7.22
C VAL A 21 -9.03 5.58 -7.19
N GLN A 22 -9.20 4.97 -8.36
CA GLN A 22 -8.99 3.53 -8.54
C GLN A 22 -7.52 3.26 -8.83
N VAL A 23 -6.89 2.42 -8.01
CA VAL A 23 -5.48 2.06 -8.16
C VAL A 23 -5.31 1.22 -9.40
N LEU A 24 -4.47 1.66 -10.34
CA LEU A 24 -4.06 0.86 -11.49
C LEU A 24 -2.76 0.12 -11.20
N VAL A 25 -1.75 0.85 -10.73
CA VAL A 25 -0.40 0.32 -10.49
C VAL A 25 0.20 0.99 -9.25
N ALA A 26 0.92 0.23 -8.43
CA ALA A 26 1.66 0.75 -7.29
C ALA A 26 3.12 0.29 -7.38
N ILE A 27 4.07 1.22 -7.47
CA ILE A 27 5.51 0.94 -7.68
C ILE A 27 6.30 1.42 -6.47
N PRO A 28 6.78 0.52 -5.60
CA PRO A 28 7.58 0.92 -4.44
C PRO A 28 8.94 1.47 -4.89
N MET A 29 9.30 2.65 -4.39
CA MET A 29 10.54 3.39 -4.64
C MET A 29 11.32 3.57 -3.32
N GLY A 30 11.55 2.47 -2.60
CA GLY A 30 12.21 2.50 -1.29
C GLY A 30 11.26 2.93 -0.18
N THR A 31 11.40 4.18 0.30
CA THR A 31 10.58 4.77 1.39
C THR A 31 9.29 5.42 0.90
N SER A 32 9.14 5.55 -0.41
CA SER A 32 7.96 6.13 -1.06
C SER A 32 7.40 5.14 -2.05
N ILE A 33 6.12 5.26 -2.40
CA ILE A 33 5.49 4.48 -3.45
C ILE A 33 4.87 5.40 -4.50
N LYS A 34 5.15 5.13 -5.77
CA LYS A 34 4.44 5.76 -6.88
C LYS A 34 3.13 5.00 -7.11
N LEU A 35 2.02 5.62 -6.75
CA LEU A 35 0.67 5.15 -7.00
C LEU A 35 0.13 5.78 -8.28
N VAL A 36 -0.16 4.94 -9.26
CA VAL A 36 -0.86 5.31 -10.49
C VAL A 36 -2.33 4.96 -10.29
N GLY A 37 -3.17 5.98 -10.24
CA GLY A 37 -4.60 5.84 -10.01
C GLY A 37 -5.42 6.57 -11.07
N LYS A 38 -6.61 6.06 -11.37
CA LYS A 38 -7.58 6.72 -12.24
C LYS A 38 -8.67 7.37 -11.40
N GLY A 39 -8.89 8.67 -11.57
CA GLY A 39 -9.98 9.39 -10.92
C GLY A 39 -11.32 8.82 -11.36
N LEU A 40 -12.18 8.42 -10.42
CA LEU A 40 -13.51 7.90 -10.76
C LEU A 40 -14.43 9.01 -11.29
N SER A 41 -14.22 10.25 -10.84
CA SER A 41 -15.03 11.40 -11.26
C SER A 41 -14.54 11.98 -12.58
N THR A 42 -13.22 12.14 -12.73
CA THR A 42 -12.62 12.76 -13.92
C THR A 42 -12.27 11.76 -15.02
N ASN A 43 -12.22 10.46 -14.69
CA ASN A 43 -11.79 9.39 -15.59
C ASN A 43 -10.34 9.56 -16.11
N GLN A 44 -9.54 10.44 -15.47
CA GLN A 44 -8.16 10.72 -15.83
C GLN A 44 -7.19 9.89 -14.99
N VAL A 45 -6.09 9.46 -15.61
CA VAL A 45 -5.02 8.72 -14.93
C VAL A 45 -4.02 9.72 -14.37
N HIS A 46 -3.80 9.66 -13.07
CA HIS A 46 -2.85 10.50 -12.34
C HIS A 46 -1.83 9.63 -11.62
N GLU A 47 -0.58 10.11 -11.59
CA GLU A 47 0.50 9.50 -10.84
C GLU A 47 0.84 10.33 -9.61
N LEU A 48 0.87 9.69 -8.45
CA LEU A 48 1.10 10.33 -7.17
C LEU A 48 2.12 9.55 -6.36
N ILE A 49 3.10 10.25 -5.80
CA ILE A 49 4.10 9.66 -4.93
C ILE A 49 3.59 9.81 -3.50
N LEU A 50 3.41 8.67 -2.84
CA LEU A 50 2.93 8.58 -1.47
C LEU A 50 4.07 8.12 -0.58
N ASN A 51 4.33 8.88 0.47
CA ASN A 51 5.27 8.51 1.53
C ASN A 51 4.56 7.71 2.64
N GLU A 52 5.32 7.14 3.57
CA GLU A 52 4.80 6.37 4.70
C GLU A 52 3.76 7.16 5.52
N GLU A 53 4.02 8.44 5.76
CA GLU A 53 3.11 9.34 6.49
C GLU A 53 1.79 9.57 5.74
N GLN A 54 1.87 9.65 4.41
CA GLN A 54 0.72 9.84 3.55
C GLN A 54 -0.12 8.57 3.48
N LEU A 55 0.52 7.41 3.31
CA LEU A 55 -0.12 6.09 3.35
C LEU A 55 -0.80 5.81 4.70
N ALA A 56 -0.30 6.39 5.80
CA ALA A 56 -0.95 6.31 7.09
C ALA A 56 -2.28 7.08 7.14
N GLN A 57 -2.43 8.12 6.32
CA GLN A 57 -3.66 8.91 6.21
C GLN A 57 -4.62 8.42 5.12
N LEU A 58 -4.25 7.39 4.34
CA LEU A 58 -5.09 6.83 3.30
C LEU A 58 -5.91 5.64 3.80
N ASP A 59 -7.15 5.60 3.34
CA ASP A 59 -8.07 4.49 3.55
C ASP A 59 -8.35 3.80 2.21
N SER A 60 -8.22 2.48 2.19
CA SER A 60 -8.62 1.67 1.04
C SER A 60 -9.84 0.86 1.43
N SER A 61 -10.95 1.09 0.72
CA SER A 61 -12.12 0.23 0.84
C SER A 61 -12.02 -0.89 -0.21
N PRO A 62 -11.83 -2.16 0.19
CA PRO A 62 -11.95 -3.27 -0.74
C PRO A 62 -13.43 -3.49 -1.07
N GLU A 63 -13.84 -3.22 -2.31
CA GLU A 63 -15.20 -3.54 -2.78
C GLU A 63 -15.36 -5.04 -3.10
N LYS A 64 -14.26 -5.79 -3.12
CA LYS A 64 -14.24 -7.24 -3.35
C LYS A 64 -13.42 -7.93 -2.27
N GLU A 65 -13.98 -9.03 -1.77
CA GLU A 65 -13.52 -9.86 -0.65
C GLU A 65 -11.99 -9.96 -0.52
N PRO A 66 -11.47 -9.97 0.72
CA PRO A 66 -10.04 -9.92 0.97
C PRO A 66 -9.41 -11.17 0.39
N PHE A 67 -8.72 -11.02 -0.75
CA PHE A 67 -7.80 -12.07 -1.18
C PHE A 67 -6.71 -12.17 -0.11
N ASP A 68 -6.86 -13.18 0.73
CA ASP A 68 -6.00 -13.59 1.83
C ASP A 68 -4.62 -13.93 1.24
N GLY A 69 -3.79 -12.90 1.12
CA GLY A 69 -2.40 -12.99 0.68
C GLY A 69 -1.53 -13.12 1.91
N ASP A 70 -1.46 -14.33 2.43
CA ASP A 70 -0.63 -14.83 3.53
C ASP A 70 0.68 -14.02 3.80
N PRO A 71 0.80 -13.30 4.93
CA PRO A 71 2.02 -12.57 5.30
C PRO A 71 3.10 -13.44 5.99
N LEU A 72 3.01 -14.79 6.02
CA LEU A 72 3.98 -15.61 6.77
C LEU A 72 5.39 -15.73 6.16
N ARG A 73 5.75 -14.97 5.12
CA ARG A 73 7.03 -15.17 4.43
C ARG A 73 7.84 -13.91 4.14
N PHE A 74 7.94 -12.96 5.07
CA PHE A 74 9.08 -12.02 5.01
C PHE A 74 9.80 -11.82 6.36
N ARG A 75 10.77 -12.72 6.55
CA ARG A 75 12.11 -12.53 7.17
C ARG A 75 12.20 -11.51 8.33
N ARG A 76 12.16 -12.02 9.56
CA ARG A 76 13.08 -11.54 10.62
C ARG A 76 14.32 -12.43 10.65
N ALA A 77 15.24 -12.19 9.72
CA ALA A 77 16.64 -12.59 9.91
C ALA A 77 17.31 -11.41 10.61
N GLY A 78 17.44 -11.48 11.92
CA GLY A 78 17.95 -10.37 12.74
C GLY A 78 18.24 -10.78 14.17
N SER A 79 19.36 -11.49 14.32
CA SER A 79 20.33 -11.40 15.42
C SER A 79 19.86 -11.54 16.87
N GLY A 80 20.06 -12.74 17.41
CA GLY A 80 20.23 -13.00 18.84
C GLY A 80 21.27 -14.11 19.03
N CYS A 81 22.55 -13.74 18.97
CA CYS A 81 23.63 -14.62 19.42
C CYS A 81 23.56 -14.86 20.94
N ASN A 82 23.90 -16.09 21.33
CA ASN A 82 24.55 -16.51 22.58
C ASN A 82 23.69 -16.64 23.86
N LEU A 83 23.53 -17.87 24.38
CA LEU A 83 24.31 -18.33 25.54
C LEU A 83 24.26 -19.87 25.69
N ARG A 84 25.41 -20.41 26.08
CA ARG A 84 25.69 -21.79 26.49
C ARG A 84 25.02 -22.12 27.84
N SER A 85 25.07 -23.42 28.15
CA SER A 85 24.96 -24.08 29.47
C SER A 85 23.50 -24.38 29.85
N ASP A 86 23.11 -25.60 30.19
CA ASP A 86 23.77 -26.74 30.83
C ASP A 86 23.17 -28.05 30.30
#